data_AF-U7UFE2-F1
#
_entry.id   AF-U7UFE2-F1
#
_cell.length_a   1.000
_cell.length_b   1.000
_cell.length_c   1.000
_cell.angle_alpha   90.00
_cell.angle_beta   90.00
_cell.angle_gamma   90.00
#
_symmetry.space_group_name_H-M   'P 1'
#
loop_
_entity.id
_entity.type
_entity.pdbx_description
1 polymer ?
#
loop_
_entity_poly.entity_id
_entity_poly.type
_entity_poly.pdbx_seq_one_letter_code
_entity_poly.pdbx_strand_id
1 'polypeptide(L)'
;MERELEVKVLGIDFDALEEKLKSSGAKFLGREEQENIRINSEKLKIKSEKGYFRIRKSLNSITNKTIYQLTFKEQVKDLKVRQSLEHTIQFDNLEEMMSILKLIGFNIFNRGYKIRKSYSYKNARFDFDTWDKNSYPSPYLEIELKDKNDLEDLLKEFKIDKKNITTKSIAELRKDLGLE
;
A
#
# COMPACT_ATOMS: atom_id res chain seq x y z
N MET A 1 0.97 -10.74 -12.94
CA MET A 1 2.15 -9.94 -12.56
C MET A 1 1.87 -8.52 -13.00
N GLU A 2 1.95 -7.58 -12.07
CA GLU A 2 1.64 -6.16 -12.30
C GLU A 2 2.85 -5.30 -11.86
N ARG A 3 3.11 -4.21 -12.58
CA ARG A 3 4.18 -3.25 -12.25
C ARG A 3 3.54 -2.00 -11.69
N GLU A 4 3.92 -1.63 -10.48
CA GLU A 4 3.43 -0.42 -9.80
C GLU A 4 4.54 0.64 -9.76
N LEU A 5 4.16 1.92 -9.93
CA LEU A 5 4.99 3.10 -9.70
C LEU A 5 4.29 3.94 -8.63
N GLU A 6 4.87 4.06 -7.44
CA GLU A 6 4.23 4.73 -6.30
C GLU A 6 5.16 5.75 -5.63
N VAL A 7 4.55 6.77 -5.03
CA VAL A 7 5.17 7.64 -4.02
C VAL A 7 4.24 7.81 -2.82
N LYS A 8 4.79 8.13 -1.66
CA LYS A 8 4.02 8.45 -0.46
C LYS A 8 4.16 9.93 -0.12
N VAL A 9 3.06 10.55 0.26
CA VAL A 9 2.99 11.93 0.73
C VAL A 9 2.67 11.91 2.22
N LEU A 10 3.48 12.60 3.02
CA LEU A 10 3.45 12.62 4.48
C LEU A 10 3.31 14.05 5.02
N GLY A 11 2.73 14.20 6.21
CA GLY A 11 2.80 15.44 6.98
C GLY A 11 2.12 16.64 6.30
N ILE A 12 0.99 16.41 5.65
CA ILE A 12 0.14 17.45 5.06
C ILE A 12 -1.29 17.33 5.63
N ASP A 13 -2.10 18.35 5.39
CA ASP A 13 -3.54 18.30 5.64
C ASP A 13 -4.22 17.42 4.58
N PHE A 14 -4.47 16.16 4.94
CA PHE A 14 -5.08 15.19 4.02
C PHE A 14 -6.56 15.47 3.78
N ASP A 15 -7.27 16.09 4.73
CA ASP A 15 -8.68 16.43 4.56
C ASP A 15 -8.82 17.55 3.52
N ALA A 16 -8.00 18.59 3.63
CA ALA A 16 -7.95 19.67 2.64
C ALA A 16 -7.53 19.17 1.25
N LEU A 17 -6.58 18.23 1.17
CA LEU A 17 -6.18 17.62 -0.10
C LEU A 17 -7.30 16.73 -0.69
N GLU A 18 -7.99 15.94 0.13
CA GLU A 18 -9.11 15.09 -0.30
C GLU A 18 -10.23 15.95 -0.90
N GLU A 19 -10.60 17.05 -0.25
CA GLU A 19 -11.60 18.00 -0.77
C GLU A 19 -11.17 18.67 -2.07
N LYS A 20 -9.89 19.06 -2.17
CA LYS A 20 -9.35 19.61 -3.41
C LYS A 20 -9.42 18.58 -4.55
N LEU A 21 -9.02 17.33 -4.32
CA LEU A 21 -9.13 16.23 -5.30
C LEU A 21 -10.57 16.05 -5.79
N LYS A 22 -11.54 16.01 -4.88
CA LYS A 22 -12.97 15.92 -5.25
C LYS A 22 -13.40 17.10 -6.11
N SER A 23 -13.06 18.33 -5.70
CA SER A 23 -13.41 19.55 -6.43
C SER A 23 -12.79 19.61 -7.84
N SER A 24 -11.63 18.97 -8.03
CA SER A 24 -10.96 18.85 -9.33
C SER A 24 -11.57 17.78 -10.24
N GLY A 25 -12.60 17.06 -9.79
CA GLY A 25 -13.28 16.01 -10.57
C GLY A 25 -12.71 14.60 -10.39
N ALA A 26 -11.99 14.34 -9.29
CA ALA A 26 -11.55 12.99 -8.97
C ALA A 26 -12.74 12.05 -8.74
N LYS A 27 -12.68 10.85 -9.30
CA LYS A 27 -13.70 9.82 -9.12
C LYS A 27 -13.40 9.00 -7.88
N PHE A 28 -14.35 8.93 -6.95
CA PHE A 28 -14.25 8.04 -5.80
C PHE A 28 -14.36 6.57 -6.24
N LEU A 29 -13.40 5.76 -5.79
CA LEU A 29 -13.33 4.32 -6.10
C LEU A 29 -13.84 3.44 -4.95
N GLY A 30 -13.95 3.99 -3.74
CA GLY A 30 -14.46 3.30 -2.57
C GLY A 30 -13.57 3.42 -1.34
N ARG A 31 -14.10 2.89 -0.23
CA ARG A 31 -13.37 2.68 1.01
C ARG A 31 -13.16 1.19 1.21
N GLU A 32 -11.96 0.82 1.63
CA GLU A 32 -11.60 -0.56 1.97
C GLU A 32 -11.15 -0.64 3.42
N GLU A 33 -11.68 -1.64 4.12
CA GLU A 33 -11.13 -2.10 5.40
C GLU A 33 -10.27 -3.32 5.11
N GLN A 34 -8.97 -3.19 5.38
CA GLN A 34 -7.97 -4.17 5.02
C GLN A 34 -7.33 -4.79 6.27
N GLU A 35 -7.25 -6.11 6.30
CA GLU A 35 -6.32 -6.85 7.16
C GLU A 35 -5.14 -7.32 6.29
N ASN A 36 -3.94 -6.86 6.63
CA ASN A 36 -2.71 -7.21 5.93
C ASN A 36 -1.87 -8.12 6.84
N ILE A 37 -1.68 -9.37 6.42
CA ILE A 37 -0.90 -10.38 7.14
C ILE A 37 0.45 -10.52 6.44
N ARG A 38 1.51 -9.94 7.00
CA ARG A 38 2.89 -10.14 6.52
C ARG A 38 3.36 -11.54 6.90
N ILE A 39 3.84 -12.27 5.90
CA ILE A 39 4.28 -13.65 6.02
C ILE A 39 5.79 -13.69 5.96
N ASN A 40 6.42 -14.42 6.88
CA ASN A 40 7.84 -14.73 6.83
C ASN A 40 8.10 -16.11 7.46
N SER A 41 9.37 -16.52 7.45
CA SER A 41 9.82 -17.76 8.07
C SER A 41 11.12 -17.52 8.80
N GLU A 42 11.29 -18.15 9.97
CA GLU A 42 12.57 -18.17 10.66
C GLU A 42 13.65 -18.91 9.86
N LYS A 43 13.25 -19.96 9.12
CA LYS A 43 14.14 -20.83 8.33
C LYS A 43 14.26 -20.37 6.87
N LEU A 44 13.14 -20.01 6.25
CA LEU A 44 13.06 -19.52 4.86
C LEU A 44 12.89 -18.00 4.83
N LYS A 45 13.86 -17.28 5.39
CA LYS A 45 13.77 -15.82 5.52
C LYS A 45 13.62 -15.15 4.16
N ILE A 46 12.53 -14.42 3.98
CA ILE A 46 12.37 -13.52 2.85
C ILE A 46 13.21 -12.29 3.17
N LYS A 47 14.29 -12.10 2.39
CA LYS A 47 15.15 -10.95 2.56
C LYS A 47 14.43 -9.67 2.13
N SER A 48 14.42 -8.65 2.97
CA SER A 48 13.63 -7.43 2.77
C SER A 48 14.00 -6.68 1.49
N GLU A 49 15.25 -6.80 1.03
CA GLU A 49 15.70 -6.19 -0.23
C GLU A 49 15.08 -6.81 -1.48
N LYS A 50 14.57 -8.05 -1.39
CA LYS A 50 13.81 -8.68 -2.47
C LYS A 50 12.37 -8.21 -2.49
N GLY A 51 11.85 -7.73 -1.35
CA GLY A 51 10.45 -7.38 -1.18
C GLY A 51 9.82 -8.15 -0.04
N TYR A 52 8.52 -8.44 -0.16
CA TYR A 52 7.78 -9.10 0.91
C TYR A 52 6.59 -9.91 0.46
N PHE A 53 6.17 -10.83 1.34
CA PHE A 53 5.02 -11.70 1.13
C PHE A 53 3.88 -11.32 2.08
N ARG A 54 2.66 -11.28 1.56
CA ARG A 54 1.46 -10.98 2.35
C ARG A 54 0.24 -11.78 1.90
N ILE A 55 -0.65 -12.02 2.86
CA ILE A 55 -2.08 -12.16 2.59
C ILE A 55 -2.74 -10.80 2.86
N ARG A 56 -3.70 -10.41 2.03
CA ARG A 56 -4.59 -9.29 2.28
C ARG A 56 -6.03 -9.77 2.22
N LYS A 57 -6.80 -9.43 3.25
CA LYS A 57 -8.27 -9.45 3.23
C LYS A 57 -8.74 -8.01 3.05
N SER A 58 -9.59 -7.74 2.06
CA SER A 58 -10.18 -6.42 1.82
C SER A 58 -11.69 -6.51 1.80
N LEU A 59 -12.37 -5.74 2.66
CA LEU A 59 -13.82 -5.50 2.58
C LEU A 59 -14.07 -4.17 1.87
N ASN A 60 -14.68 -4.20 0.70
CA ASN A 60 -14.97 -3.01 -0.09
C ASN A 60 -16.36 -2.45 0.25
N SER A 61 -16.43 -1.16 0.61
CA SER A 61 -17.66 -0.52 1.09
C SER A 61 -18.74 -0.33 0.03
N ILE A 62 -18.37 -0.29 -1.26
CA ILE A 62 -19.34 -0.07 -2.36
C ILE A 62 -20.00 -1.39 -2.75
N THR A 63 -19.20 -2.44 -2.88
CA THR A 63 -19.68 -3.76 -3.33
C THR A 63 -20.13 -4.65 -2.17
N ASN A 64 -19.75 -4.30 -0.94
CA ASN A 64 -19.89 -5.11 0.27
C ASN A 64 -19.28 -6.52 0.13
N LYS A 65 -18.27 -6.67 -0.74
CA LYS A 65 -17.57 -7.93 -0.98
C LYS A 65 -16.27 -7.98 -0.21
N THR A 66 -15.97 -9.16 0.35
CA THR A 66 -14.65 -9.50 0.88
C THR A 66 -13.84 -10.23 -0.18
N ILE A 67 -12.61 -9.80 -0.41
CA ILE A 67 -11.66 -10.47 -1.32
C ILE A 67 -10.41 -10.85 -0.51
N TYR A 68 -9.88 -12.03 -0.78
CA TYR A 68 -8.57 -12.45 -0.28
C TYR A 68 -7.56 -12.49 -1.41
N GLN A 69 -6.37 -11.96 -1.13
CA GLN A 69 -5.26 -11.92 -2.06
C GLN A 69 -4.00 -12.44 -1.39
N LEU A 70 -3.25 -13.27 -2.11
CA LEU A 70 -1.90 -13.67 -1.74
C LEU A 70 -0.95 -12.95 -2.70
N THR A 71 -0.02 -12.17 -2.15
CA THR A 71 0.86 -11.30 -2.93
C THR A 71 2.30 -11.45 -2.48
N PHE A 72 3.20 -11.73 -3.42
CA PHE A 72 4.61 -11.40 -3.28
C PHE A 72 4.88 -10.06 -3.99
N LYS A 73 5.21 -9.02 -3.23
CA LYS A 73 5.59 -7.69 -3.77
C LYS A 73 7.11 -7.64 -3.86
N GLU A 74 7.63 -7.84 -5.05
CA GLU A 74 9.06 -7.77 -5.36
C GLU A 74 9.50 -6.30 -5.51
N GLN A 75 10.60 -5.94 -4.88
CA GLN A 75 11.15 -4.58 -4.96
C GLN A 75 12.08 -4.45 -6.17
N VAL A 76 11.79 -3.48 -7.04
CA VAL A 76 12.67 -3.13 -8.17
C VAL A 76 13.41 -1.85 -7.83
N LYS A 77 14.74 -1.83 -8.01
CA LYS A 77 15.58 -0.65 -7.71
C LYS A 77 15.38 0.43 -8.80
N ASP A 78 14.65 1.49 -8.46
CA ASP A 78 14.64 2.79 -9.18
C ASP A 78 14.70 3.91 -8.12
N LEU A 79 15.40 5.01 -8.43
CA LEU A 79 15.71 6.10 -7.50
C LEU A 79 14.68 7.24 -7.50
N LYS A 80 13.85 7.38 -8.53
CA LYS A 80 12.91 8.53 -8.64
C LYS A 80 11.50 8.24 -8.12
N VAL A 81 11.02 7.03 -8.36
CA VAL A 81 9.72 6.53 -7.90
C VAL A 81 9.93 5.13 -7.35
N ARG A 82 9.12 4.73 -6.36
CA ARG A 82 9.19 3.36 -5.88
C ARG A 82 8.55 2.46 -6.92
N GLN A 83 9.29 1.46 -7.35
CA GLN A 83 8.80 0.46 -8.29
C GLN A 83 8.68 -0.90 -7.62
N SER A 84 7.61 -1.63 -7.92
CA SER A 84 7.44 -3.01 -7.47
C SER A 84 6.81 -3.88 -8.54
N LEU A 85 7.14 -5.18 -8.52
CA LEU A 85 6.41 -6.20 -9.27
C LEU A 85 5.53 -6.97 -8.28
N GLU A 86 4.21 -6.92 -8.46
CA GLU A 86 3.27 -7.67 -7.64
C GLU A 86 2.90 -9.00 -8.34
N HIS A 87 3.21 -10.11 -7.66
CA HIS A 87 2.76 -11.46 -8.01
C HIS A 87 1.56 -11.80 -7.12
N THR A 88 0.36 -11.53 -7.64
CA THR A 88 -0.89 -11.64 -6.88
C THR A 88 -1.82 -12.70 -7.45
N ILE A 89 -2.38 -13.53 -6.57
CA ILE A 89 -3.53 -14.40 -6.86
C ILE A 89 -4.69 -14.04 -5.93
N GLN A 90 -5.91 -14.37 -6.35
CA GLN A 90 -7.07 -14.41 -5.46
C GLN A 90 -7.33 -15.83 -5.00
N PHE A 91 -7.88 -15.96 -3.79
CA PHE A 91 -8.31 -17.23 -3.22
C PHE A 91 -9.55 -17.00 -2.35
N ASP A 92 -10.21 -18.06 -1.94
CA ASP A 92 -11.52 -18.03 -1.28
C ASP A 92 -11.50 -18.52 0.19
N ASN A 93 -10.51 -19.32 0.59
CA ASN A 93 -10.38 -19.84 1.95
C ASN A 93 -9.08 -19.39 2.65
N LEU A 94 -9.22 -18.50 3.63
CA LEU A 94 -8.09 -17.99 4.44
C LEU A 94 -7.47 -19.05 5.34
N GLU A 95 -8.28 -19.90 5.98
CA GLU A 95 -7.78 -20.89 6.93
C GLU A 95 -6.95 -21.96 6.22
N GLU A 96 -7.44 -22.43 5.07
CA GLU A 96 -6.74 -23.43 4.26
C GLU A 96 -5.44 -22.84 3.69
N MET A 97 -5.49 -21.61 3.14
CA MET A 97 -4.29 -20.92 2.66
C MET A 97 -3.24 -20.77 3.78
N MET A 98 -3.64 -20.35 4.98
CA MET A 98 -2.73 -20.25 6.12
C MET A 98 -2.17 -21.61 6.54
N SER A 99 -2.97 -22.69 6.48
CA SER A 99 -2.53 -24.05 6.79
C SER A 99 -1.49 -24.54 5.79
N ILE A 100 -1.72 -24.37 4.49
CA ILE A 100 -0.75 -24.69 3.43
C ILE A 100 0.57 -23.96 3.66
N LEU A 101 0.52 -22.65 3.91
CA LEU A 101 1.73 -21.83 4.14
C LEU A 101 2.55 -22.31 5.35
N LYS A 102 1.88 -22.72 6.43
CA LYS A 102 2.54 -23.31 7.61
C LYS A 102 3.21 -24.63 7.28
N LEU A 103 2.52 -25.52 6.56
CA LEU A 103 3.06 -26.83 6.17
C LEU A 103 4.32 -26.73 5.31
N ILE A 104 4.42 -25.70 4.46
CA ILE A 104 5.61 -25.45 3.63
C ILE A 104 6.69 -24.60 4.33
N GLY A 105 6.51 -24.27 5.61
CA GLY A 105 7.55 -23.69 6.45
C GLY A 105 7.47 -22.19 6.72
N PHE A 106 6.38 -21.49 6.36
CA PHE A 106 6.14 -20.12 6.81
C PHE A 106 5.48 -20.11 8.19
N ASN A 107 6.18 -19.59 9.20
CA ASN A 107 5.73 -19.64 10.59
C ASN A 107 5.53 -18.25 11.25
N ILE A 108 5.81 -17.16 10.54
CA ILE A 108 5.64 -15.79 11.05
C ILE A 108 4.49 -15.11 10.31
N PHE A 109 3.49 -14.61 11.05
CA PHE A 109 2.28 -13.99 10.50
C PHE A 109 1.93 -12.71 11.26
N ASN A 110 2.50 -11.58 10.84
CA ASN A 110 2.28 -10.28 11.49
C ASN A 110 1.09 -9.57 10.87
N ARG A 111 0.10 -9.20 11.69
CA ARG A 111 -1.12 -8.53 11.24
C ARG A 111 -1.02 -7.03 11.38
N GLY A 112 -1.55 -6.31 10.41
CA GLY A 112 -1.80 -4.88 10.47
C GLY A 112 -3.12 -4.54 9.79
N TYR A 113 -3.85 -3.60 10.37
CA TYR A 113 -5.15 -3.17 9.87
C TYR A 113 -5.02 -1.81 9.21
N LYS A 114 -5.70 -1.63 8.09
CA LYS A 114 -5.64 -0.40 7.32
C LYS A 114 -7.00 -0.03 6.79
N ILE A 115 -7.35 1.25 6.91
CA ILE A 115 -8.46 1.85 6.18
C ILE A 115 -7.84 2.58 4.98
N ARG A 116 -8.36 2.29 3.79
CA ARG A 116 -7.97 2.96 2.54
C ARG A 116 -9.18 3.63 1.93
N LYS A 117 -9.09 4.91 1.59
CA LYS A 117 -10.03 5.59 0.68
C LYS A 117 -9.33 5.86 -0.64
N SER A 118 -9.93 5.42 -1.74
CA SER A 118 -9.31 5.48 -3.06
C SER A 118 -10.04 6.43 -3.99
N TYR A 119 -9.28 7.21 -4.74
CA TYR A 119 -9.76 8.08 -5.81
C TYR A 119 -8.94 7.85 -7.09
N SER A 120 -9.56 7.94 -8.26
CA SER A 120 -8.84 8.05 -9.53
C SER A 120 -8.95 9.47 -10.06
N TYR A 121 -7.82 10.03 -10.46
CA TYR A 121 -7.76 11.34 -11.10
C TYR A 121 -6.70 11.34 -12.19
N LYS A 122 -7.09 11.71 -13.43
CA LYS A 122 -6.26 11.58 -14.63
C LYS A 122 -5.69 10.14 -14.72
N ASN A 123 -4.37 9.99 -14.87
CA ASN A 123 -3.69 8.70 -14.98
C ASN A 123 -3.10 8.20 -13.64
N ALA A 124 -3.62 8.71 -12.52
CA ALA A 124 -3.14 8.36 -11.20
C ALA A 124 -4.25 7.89 -10.25
N ARG A 125 -3.86 7.08 -9.30
CA ARG A 125 -4.69 6.65 -8.18
C ARG A 125 -4.16 7.27 -6.89
N PHE A 126 -5.07 7.80 -6.10
CA PHE A 126 -4.82 8.47 -4.83
C PHE A 126 -5.44 7.63 -3.72
N ASP A 127 -4.59 7.01 -2.91
CA ASP A 127 -4.99 6.13 -1.83
C ASP A 127 -4.65 6.77 -0.47
N PHE A 128 -5.67 7.31 0.19
CA PHE A 128 -5.57 7.84 1.54
C PHE A 128 -5.60 6.68 2.53
N ASP A 129 -4.45 6.42 3.14
CA ASP A 129 -4.21 5.27 3.98
C ASP A 129 -4.09 5.68 5.45
N THR A 130 -4.73 4.92 6.33
CA THR A 130 -4.56 5.02 7.78
C THR A 130 -4.42 3.62 8.35
N TRP A 131 -3.26 3.33 8.93
CA TRP A 131 -3.03 2.07 9.63
C TRP A 131 -3.47 2.15 11.09
N ASP A 132 -3.63 0.99 11.72
CA ASP A 132 -3.67 0.92 13.17
C ASP A 132 -2.37 1.45 13.78
N LYS A 133 -2.46 1.96 15.01
CA LYS A 133 -1.36 2.64 15.69
C LYS A 133 -0.12 1.76 15.90
N ASN A 134 -0.30 0.44 16.03
CA ASN A 134 0.80 -0.50 16.22
C ASN A 134 1.53 -0.79 14.90
N SER A 135 0.82 -0.66 13.77
CA SER A 135 1.39 -0.84 12.44
C SER A 135 2.09 0.40 11.92
N TYR A 136 1.43 1.56 11.93
CA TYR A 136 2.03 2.86 11.57
C TYR A 136 1.12 4.00 12.08
N PRO A 137 1.62 4.93 12.90
CA PRO A 137 0.76 5.83 13.67
C PRO A 137 0.17 7.00 12.87
N SER A 138 0.71 7.31 11.69
CA SER A 138 0.35 8.51 10.93
C SER A 138 -0.38 8.18 9.64
N PRO A 139 -1.42 8.96 9.25
CA PRO A 139 -2.01 8.83 7.94
C PRO A 139 -1.01 9.26 6.85
N TYR A 140 -1.21 8.72 5.65
CA TYR A 140 -0.47 9.14 4.47
C TYR A 140 -1.30 8.99 3.22
N LEU A 141 -0.87 9.64 2.15
CA LEU A 141 -1.40 9.43 0.81
C LEU A 141 -0.39 8.64 -0.01
N GLU A 142 -0.83 7.56 -0.65
CA GLU A 142 -0.09 6.88 -1.71
C GLU A 142 -0.60 7.36 -3.06
N ILE A 143 0.30 7.86 -3.91
CA ILE A 143 -0.01 8.21 -5.30
C ILE A 143 0.61 7.14 -6.18
N GLU A 144 -0.24 6.36 -6.83
CA GLU A 144 0.14 5.34 -7.81
C GLU A 144 -0.04 5.90 -9.23
N LEU A 145 0.98 5.73 -10.06
CA LEU A 145 1.11 6.37 -11.36
C LEU A 145 1.23 5.31 -12.46
N LYS A 146 0.63 5.58 -13.62
CA LYS A 146 0.90 4.79 -14.84
C LYS A 146 2.23 5.17 -15.48
N ASP A 147 2.58 6.46 -15.47
CA ASP A 147 3.86 6.99 -15.92
C ASP A 147 4.46 7.90 -14.83
N LYS A 148 5.75 7.72 -14.56
CA LYS A 148 6.51 8.57 -13.62
C LYS A 148 6.58 10.03 -14.05
N ASN A 149 6.42 10.32 -15.34
CA ASN A 149 6.44 11.68 -15.87
C ASN A 149 5.23 12.50 -15.39
N ASP A 150 4.11 11.86 -15.06
CA ASP A 150 2.89 12.53 -14.59
C ASP A 150 3.03 13.08 -13.16
N LEU A 151 4.05 12.62 -12.40
CA LEU A 151 4.20 12.97 -10.99
C LEU A 151 4.37 14.47 -10.79
N GLU A 152 5.28 15.14 -11.51
CA GLU A 152 5.59 16.54 -11.25
C GLU A 152 4.40 17.47 -11.46
N ASP A 153 3.56 17.17 -12.46
CA ASP A 153 2.39 17.97 -12.78
C ASP A 153 1.30 17.80 -11.72
N LEU A 154 1.07 16.57 -11.24
CA LEU A 154 0.15 16.30 -10.14
C LEU A 154 0.59 17.00 -8.86
N LEU A 155 1.89 16.99 -8.53
CA LEU A 155 2.41 17.66 -7.35
C LEU A 155 2.20 19.18 -7.41
N LYS A 156 2.47 19.80 -8.57
CA LYS A 156 2.23 21.24 -8.77
C LYS A 156 0.75 21.58 -8.66
N GLU A 157 -0.10 20.83 -9.32
CA GLU A 157 -1.55 21.04 -9.34
C GLU A 157 -2.15 20.95 -7.92
N PHE A 158 -1.78 19.91 -7.17
CA PHE A 158 -2.25 19.72 -5.81
C PHE A 158 -1.47 20.53 -4.77
N LYS A 159 -0.42 21.25 -5.16
CA LYS A 159 0.47 22.05 -4.29
C LYS A 159 1.13 21.21 -3.20
N ILE A 160 1.55 20.00 -3.56
CA ILE A 160 2.27 19.08 -2.67
C ILE A 160 3.77 19.39 -2.79
N ASP A 161 4.38 19.78 -1.69
CA ASP A 161 5.82 20.07 -1.63
C ASP A 161 6.63 18.76 -1.73
N LYS A 162 7.72 18.78 -2.51
CA LYS A 162 8.62 17.63 -2.68
C LYS A 162 9.21 17.15 -1.35
N LYS A 163 9.37 18.03 -0.35
CA LYS A 163 9.83 17.64 1.00
C LYS A 163 8.89 16.68 1.72
N ASN A 164 7.61 16.68 1.36
CA ASN A 164 6.58 15.82 1.93
C ASN A 164 6.51 14.45 1.22
N ILE A 165 7.34 14.23 0.20
CA ILE A 165 7.32 13.00 -0.61
C ILE A 165 8.42 12.06 -0.18
N THR A 166 8.10 10.77 -0.16
CA THR A 166 9.06 9.71 0.09
C THR A 166 8.79 8.49 -0.78
N THR A 167 9.86 7.78 -1.12
CA THR A 167 9.83 6.45 -1.76
C THR A 167 10.00 5.32 -0.74
N LYS A 168 10.15 5.66 0.55
CA LYS A 168 10.27 4.68 1.63
C LYS A 168 9.01 3.83 1.77
N SER A 169 9.20 2.56 2.03
CA SER A 169 8.16 1.64 2.47
C SER A 169 7.68 1.96 3.88
N ILE A 170 6.53 1.39 4.27
CA ILE A 170 6.04 1.52 5.66
C ILE A 170 7.04 0.95 6.67
N ALA A 171 7.72 -0.14 6.36
CA ALA A 171 8.76 -0.69 7.24
C ALA A 171 9.93 0.30 7.43
N GLU A 172 10.40 0.92 6.35
CA GLU A 172 11.46 1.93 6.43
C GLU A 172 11.00 3.18 7.19
N LEU A 173 9.75 3.62 7.01
CA LEU A 173 9.18 4.75 7.75
C LEU A 173 9.01 4.43 9.24
N ARG A 174 8.67 3.20 9.61
CA ARG A 174 8.63 2.77 11.03
C ARG A 174 10.01 2.81 11.66
N LYS A 175 11.03 2.35 10.92
CA LYS A 175 12.42 2.40 11.37
C LYS A 175 12.90 3.84 11.62
N ASP A 176 12.54 4.79 10.75
CA ASP A 176 12.85 6.21 10.96
C ASP A 176 12.21 6.77 12.25
N LEU A 177 11.08 6.21 12.67
CA LEU A 177 10.37 6.57 13.90
C LEU A 177 10.84 5.80 15.14
N GLY A 178 11.80 4.87 15.00
CA GLY A 178 12.27 4.02 16.11
C GLY A 178 11.23 2.98 16.58
N LEU A 179 10.28 2.59 15.71
CA LEU A 179 9.23 1.61 16.00
C LEU A 179 9.60 0.17 15.61
N GLU A 180 10.80 -0.04 15.09
CA GLU A 180 11.40 -1.32 14.69
C GLU A 180 12.92 -1.32 14.91
#